data_AF-A0A8H4MGQ5-F1
#
_entry.id   AF-A0A8H4MGQ5-F1
#
_cell.length_a   1.000
_cell.length_b   1.000
_cell.length_c   1.000
_cell.angle_alpha   90.00
_cell.angle_beta   90.00
_cell.angle_gamma   90.00
#
_symmetry.space_group_name_H-M   'P 1'
#
loop_
_entity.id
_entity.type
_entity.pdbx_description
1 polymer ?
#
loop_
_entity_poly.entity_id
_entity_poly.type
_entity_poly.pdbx_seq_one_letter_code
_entity_poly.pdbx_strand_id
1 'polypeptide(L)'
;MHLPSLVLSLLGLALTGSASPIKERSGRTSAPSRCLTVGSSGKYLTIGAALSTLGSSKSNACIYIAAGTYKEQIIINYPGKLTIYSKTTNMSSYKKN
;
A
#
# COMPACT_ATOMS: atom_id res chain seq x y z
N MET A 1 13.43 -41.18 60.82
CA MET A 1 12.07 -40.60 60.79
C MET A 1 12.17 -39.29 60.01
N HIS A 2 12.00 -39.34 58.69
CA HIS A 2 10.77 -39.11 57.90
C HIS A 2 10.86 -37.75 57.17
N LEU A 3 11.20 -37.78 55.88
CA LEU A 3 10.62 -36.89 54.85
C LEU A 3 9.18 -37.37 54.56
N PRO A 4 8.25 -36.62 53.90
CA PRO A 4 8.43 -35.38 53.13
C PRO A 4 7.30 -34.34 53.31
N SER A 5 7.37 -33.17 52.66
CA SER A 5 6.18 -32.58 51.99
C SER A 5 6.57 -31.48 51.01
N LEU A 6 6.29 -31.82 49.75
CA LEU A 6 6.47 -31.09 48.52
C LEU A 6 5.38 -30.00 48.43
N VAL A 7 5.73 -28.72 48.32
CA VAL A 7 4.77 -27.71 47.84
C VAL A 7 5.39 -27.00 46.64
N LEU A 8 5.08 -27.59 45.50
CA LEU A 8 5.35 -27.14 44.15
C LEU A 8 4.47 -25.91 43.86
N SER A 9 5.00 -24.70 43.98
CA SER A 9 4.29 -23.49 43.53
C SER A 9 4.68 -23.16 42.09
N LEU A 10 3.90 -23.69 41.14
CA LEU A 10 3.85 -23.20 39.77
C LEU A 10 2.99 -21.93 39.75
N LEU A 11 3.61 -20.75 39.74
CA LEU A 11 2.91 -19.50 39.42
C LEU A 11 3.29 -19.09 37.99
N GLY A 12 2.32 -19.27 37.09
CA GLY A 12 2.47 -19.23 35.65
C GLY A 12 2.97 -17.89 35.10
N LEU A 13 3.86 -18.00 34.12
CA LEU A 13 4.35 -16.91 33.30
C LEU A 13 3.25 -16.50 32.30
N ALA A 14 2.47 -15.46 32.62
CA ALA A 14 1.50 -14.89 31.70
C ALA A 14 2.22 -14.12 30.58
N LEU A 15 2.40 -14.75 29.41
CA LEU A 15 2.77 -14.04 28.19
C LEU A 15 1.57 -13.21 27.73
N THR A 16 1.50 -11.96 28.14
CA THR A 16 0.61 -10.98 27.51
C THR A 16 1.16 -10.67 26.12
N GLY A 17 0.73 -11.42 25.11
CA GLY A 17 0.95 -11.07 23.72
C GLY A 17 0.21 -9.78 23.40
N SER A 18 0.94 -8.68 23.22
CA SER A 18 0.37 -7.43 22.74
C SER A 18 -0.02 -7.58 21.27
N ALA A 19 -1.30 -7.81 20.99
CA ALA A 19 -1.83 -7.69 19.64
C ALA A 19 -1.80 -6.20 19.25
N SER A 20 -0.98 -5.83 18.26
CA SER A 20 -1.05 -4.49 17.67
C SER A 20 -2.42 -4.34 17.01
N PRO A 21 -3.17 -3.25 17.26
CA PRO A 21 -4.44 -3.02 16.57
C PRO A 21 -4.18 -2.98 15.06
N ILE A 22 -5.03 -3.66 14.29
CA ILE A 22 -5.01 -3.59 12.83
C ILE A 22 -5.31 -2.13 12.45
N LYS A 23 -4.26 -1.39 12.05
CA LYS A 23 -4.42 -0.02 11.59
C LYS A 23 -4.99 -0.06 10.19
N GLU A 24 -6.28 0.27 10.09
CA GLU A 24 -6.95 0.56 8.82
C GLU A 24 -6.06 1.49 8.00
N ARG A 25 -5.79 1.12 6.74
CA ARG A 25 -4.92 1.90 5.87
C ARG A 25 -5.66 3.16 5.47
N SER A 26 -5.51 4.19 6.31
CA SER A 26 -6.02 5.53 6.06
C SER A 26 -5.67 5.92 4.62
N GLY A 27 -6.62 6.53 3.91
CA GLY A 27 -6.56 6.70 2.46
C GLY A 27 -5.21 7.11 1.86
N ARG A 28 -4.99 6.74 0.60
CA ARG A 28 -3.84 7.18 -0.19
C ARG A 28 -4.11 8.56 -0.81
N THR A 29 -3.95 9.61 -0.01
CA THR A 29 -4.21 11.00 -0.44
C THR A 29 -3.02 11.68 -1.12
N SER A 30 -1.85 11.04 -1.11
CA SER A 30 -0.62 11.51 -1.74
C SER A 30 0.11 10.37 -2.47
N ALA A 31 1.07 10.74 -3.33
CA ALA A 31 1.86 9.81 -4.10
C ALA A 31 2.87 9.07 -3.20
N PRO A 32 2.98 7.72 -3.31
CA PRO A 32 4.10 7.01 -2.71
C PRO A 32 5.43 7.47 -3.30
N SER A 33 6.51 7.30 -2.52
CA SER A 33 7.85 7.71 -2.92
C SER A 33 8.21 7.14 -4.29
N ARG A 34 8.79 7.99 -5.16
CA ARG A 34 9.33 7.63 -6.49
C ARG A 34 8.29 7.23 -7.54
N CYS A 35 6.99 7.32 -7.25
CA CYS A 35 5.97 7.14 -8.28
C CYS A 35 5.86 8.37 -9.18
N LEU A 36 5.65 8.15 -10.47
CA LEU A 36 5.25 9.21 -11.39
C LEU A 36 3.87 9.72 -11.00
N THR A 37 3.62 11.02 -11.09
CA THR A 37 2.35 11.63 -10.67
C THR A 37 1.54 12.11 -11.86
N VAL A 38 0.27 11.72 -11.90
CA VAL A 38 -0.70 12.08 -12.94
C VAL A 38 -1.81 12.93 -12.33
N GLY A 39 -2.21 14.00 -13.01
CA GLY A 39 -3.32 14.88 -12.67
C GLY A 39 -2.96 16.35 -12.76
N SER A 40 -3.90 17.25 -12.45
CA SER A 40 -3.71 18.71 -12.66
C SER A 40 -2.51 19.30 -11.91
N SER A 41 -2.12 18.72 -10.78
CA SER A 41 -0.92 19.10 -10.02
C SER A 41 0.19 18.04 -10.10
N GLY A 42 0.04 17.04 -10.97
CA GLY A 42 1.02 15.99 -11.20
C GLY A 42 2.08 16.43 -12.19
N LYS A 43 3.14 15.62 -12.33
CA LYS A 43 4.17 15.81 -13.35
C LYS A 43 3.61 15.59 -14.76
N TYR A 44 2.63 14.72 -14.90
CA TYR A 44 1.96 14.42 -16.15
C TYR A 44 0.48 14.72 -16.03
N LEU A 45 -0.13 15.22 -17.11
CA LEU A 45 -1.57 15.49 -17.13
C LEU A 45 -2.39 14.24 -17.47
N THR A 46 -1.80 13.27 -18.17
CA THR A 46 -2.47 12.08 -18.69
C THR A 46 -1.79 10.80 -18.22
N ILE A 47 -2.55 9.71 -18.18
CA ILE A 47 -2.02 8.39 -17.79
C ILE A 47 -1.08 7.89 -18.89
N GLY A 48 -1.45 8.09 -20.17
CA GLY A 48 -0.63 7.72 -21.31
C GLY A 48 0.77 8.34 -21.29
N ALA A 49 0.88 9.64 -20.98
CA ALA A 49 2.19 10.31 -20.95
C ALA A 49 3.12 9.77 -19.85
N ALA A 50 2.56 9.44 -18.68
CA ALA A 50 3.33 8.80 -17.61
C ALA A 50 3.79 7.40 -18.03
N LEU A 51 2.93 6.60 -18.67
CA LEU A 51 3.28 5.27 -19.19
C LEU A 51 4.37 5.34 -20.27
N SER A 52 4.24 6.24 -21.25
CA SER A 52 5.24 6.42 -22.31
C SER A 52 6.63 6.78 -21.75
N THR A 53 6.68 7.52 -20.64
CA THR A 53 7.96 7.87 -19.99
C THR A 53 8.68 6.66 -19.37
N LEU A 54 7.95 5.60 -19.00
CA LEU A 54 8.57 4.38 -18.49
C LEU A 54 9.32 3.61 -19.60
N GLY A 55 8.92 3.79 -20.86
CA GLY A 55 9.52 3.15 -22.02
C GLY A 55 9.54 1.63 -21.91
N SER A 56 10.66 1.02 -22.33
CA SER A 56 10.84 -0.45 -22.35
C SER A 56 11.66 -0.97 -21.16
N SER A 57 11.75 -0.21 -20.07
CA SER A 57 12.45 -0.65 -18.86
C SER A 57 11.78 -1.88 -18.24
N LYS A 58 12.59 -2.72 -17.58
CA LYS A 58 12.11 -3.89 -16.82
C LYS A 58 12.11 -3.68 -15.31
N SER A 59 12.56 -2.51 -14.84
CA SER A 59 12.62 -2.18 -13.41
C SER A 59 11.22 -2.05 -12.80
N ASN A 60 11.14 -2.18 -11.47
CA ASN A 60 9.91 -1.88 -10.75
C ASN A 60 9.55 -0.40 -10.91
N ALA A 61 8.32 -0.13 -11.35
CA ALA A 61 7.81 1.22 -11.56
C ALA A 61 6.46 1.42 -10.88
N CYS A 62 6.13 2.66 -10.55
CA CYS A 62 4.80 3.00 -10.08
C CYS A 62 4.30 4.35 -10.61
N ILE A 63 2.99 4.44 -10.80
CA ILE A 63 2.27 5.64 -11.23
C ILE A 63 1.19 5.92 -10.18
N TYR A 64 1.16 7.15 -9.67
CA TYR A 64 0.12 7.67 -8.82
C TYR A 64 -0.80 8.60 -9.63
N ILE A 65 -2.10 8.31 -9.61
CA ILE A 65 -3.13 9.05 -10.33
C ILE A 65 -3.96 9.84 -9.31
N ALA A 66 -3.88 11.17 -9.38
CA ALA A 66 -4.70 12.06 -8.59
C ALA A 66 -6.17 11.97 -9.02
N ALA A 67 -7.08 12.37 -8.14
CA ALA A 67 -8.52 12.37 -8.41
C ALA A 67 -8.85 13.21 -9.65
N GLY A 68 -9.69 12.67 -10.53
CA GLY A 68 -10.08 13.32 -11.78
C GLY A 68 -10.71 12.34 -12.76
N THR A 69 -11.29 12.85 -13.83
CA THR A 69 -11.81 12.06 -14.94
C THR A 69 -10.83 12.08 -16.09
N TYR A 70 -10.32 10.91 -16.47
CA TYR A 70 -9.36 10.74 -17.57
C TYR A 70 -10.06 10.07 -18.75
N LYS A 71 -10.37 10.85 -19.79
CA LYS A 71 -11.01 10.35 -21.02
C LYS A 71 -9.94 9.87 -22.00
N GLU A 72 -9.39 8.68 -21.73
CA GLU A 72 -8.28 8.12 -22.49
C GLU A 72 -8.52 6.63 -22.79
N GLN A 73 -8.00 6.15 -23.93
CA GLN A 73 -7.78 4.73 -24.18
C GLN A 73 -6.29 4.45 -24.06
N ILE A 74 -5.91 3.54 -23.17
CA ILE A 74 -4.51 3.22 -22.88
C ILE A 74 -4.24 1.73 -23.08
N ILE A 75 -3.05 1.42 -23.62
CA ILE A 75 -2.50 0.07 -23.64
C ILE A 75 -1.35 0.03 -22.64
N ILE A 76 -1.43 -0.86 -21.66
CA ILE A 76 -0.35 -1.07 -20.70
C ILE A 76 0.55 -2.18 -21.24
N ASN A 77 1.61 -1.79 -21.94
CA ASN A 77 2.63 -2.70 -22.45
C ASN A 77 4.01 -2.38 -21.86
N TYR A 78 4.11 -2.43 -20.53
CA TYR A 78 5.37 -2.22 -19.81
C TYR A 78 5.98 -3.59 -19.46
N PRO A 79 7.23 -3.88 -19.84
CA PRO A 79 7.80 -5.22 -19.67
C PRO A 79 8.26 -5.52 -18.24
N GLY A 80 8.34 -4.51 -17.37
CA GLY A 80 8.64 -4.67 -15.95
C GLY A 80 7.40 -4.74 -15.05
N LYS A 81 7.61 -4.82 -13.73
CA LYS A 81 6.52 -4.75 -12.76
C LYS A 81 6.04 -3.30 -12.62
N LEU A 82 4.80 -3.04 -13.05
CA LEU A 82 4.12 -1.75 -12.87
C LEU A 82 3.09 -1.83 -11.75
N THR A 83 3.09 -0.86 -10.84
CA THR A 83 2.01 -0.66 -9.87
C THR A 83 1.30 0.67 -10.11
N ILE A 84 -0.02 0.64 -10.28
CA ILE A 84 -0.84 1.85 -10.43
C ILE A 84 -1.59 2.12 -9.13
N TYR A 85 -1.51 3.37 -8.68
CA TYR A 85 -2.08 3.84 -7.43
C TYR A 85 -3.05 5.00 -7.69
N SER A 86 -4.33 4.82 -7.41
CA SER A 86 -5.28 5.94 -7.41
C SER A 86 -5.29 6.69 -6.07
N LYS A 87 -5.58 7.99 -6.11
CA LYS A 87 -5.93 8.78 -4.93
C LYS A 87 -7.23 8.28 -4.33
N THR A 88 -7.25 8.01 -3.03
CA THR A 88 -8.49 7.67 -2.32
C THR A 88 -8.40 8.05 -0.86
N THR A 89 -9.51 8.41 -0.23
CA THR A 89 -9.59 8.59 1.23
C THR A 89 -9.90 7.30 1.96
N ASN A 90 -10.33 6.25 1.25
CA ASN A 90 -10.65 4.95 1.83
C ASN A 90 -10.13 3.82 0.93
N MET A 91 -9.10 3.10 1.40
CA MET A 91 -8.52 1.99 0.63
C MET A 91 -9.38 0.71 0.64
N SER A 92 -10.39 0.59 1.51
CA SER A 92 -11.28 -0.58 1.58
C SER A 92 -12.52 -0.46 0.66
N SER A 93 -12.66 0.64 -0.10
CA SER A 93 -13.81 0.83 -0.99
C SER A 93 -13.43 1.47 -2.33
N TYR A 94 -14.14 1.08 -3.39
CA TYR A 94 -13.99 1.64 -4.73
C TYR A 94 -15.00 2.74 -5.08
N LYS A 95 -16.01 2.98 -4.23
CA LYS A 95 -17.18 3.81 -4.56
C LYS A 95 -16.90 5.31 -4.74
N LYS A 96 -15.69 5.79 -4.40
CA LYS A 96 -15.30 7.21 -4.44
C LYS A 96 -14.01 7.43 -5.25
N ASN A 97 -13.69 6.52 -6.16
CA ASN A 97 -12.53 6.60 -7.05
C ASN A 97 -12.93 7.04 -8.45
#